data_AF-A0A5U9STI2-F1
#
_entry.id   AF-A0A5U9STI2-F1
#
_cell.length_a   1.000
_cell.length_b   1.000
_cell.length_c   1.000
_cell.angle_alpha   90.00
_cell.angle_beta   90.00
_cell.angle_gamma   90.00
#
_symmetry.space_group_name_H-M   'P 1'
#
loop_
_entity.id
_entity.type
_entity.pdbx_description
1 polymer ?
#
loop_
_entity_poly.entity_id
_entity_poly.type
_entity_poly.pdbx_seq_one_letter_code
_entity_poly.pdbx_strand_id
1 'polypeptide(L)'
;MNTLIKKHFSDVEHHLPESAKEIIYVVGHERAIELFSVFGGVAITFSVNSISPSTAEANSMIKLLIGEQAHQALCKHFGYYRIYIPRCTRALIAIKRKKIINEFFSRLQNGASVLAAKIDVCKLYDISEREVHKLIKKHYETARLHATVTNIIEQL
;
A
#
# COMPACT_ATOMS: atom_id res chain seq x y z
N MET A 1 -0.61 0.15 23.30
CA MET A 1 0.61 0.51 22.53
C MET A 1 0.23 0.57 21.06
N ASN A 2 0.57 1.68 20.41
CA ASN A 2 0.09 2.06 19.09
C ASN A 2 0.84 1.26 18.01
N THR A 3 0.27 0.13 17.58
CA THR A 3 0.83 -0.65 16.47
C THR A 3 0.55 0.11 15.18
N LEU A 4 1.48 1.00 14.81
CA LEU A 4 1.54 1.56 13.46
C LEU A 4 1.50 0.37 12.49
N ILE A 5 0.35 0.19 11.83
CA ILE A 5 0.16 -0.83 10.81
C ILE A 5 1.13 -0.49 9.68
N LYS A 6 2.32 -1.11 9.70
CA LYS A 6 3.33 -0.95 8.65
C LYS A 6 2.68 -1.27 7.31
N LYS A 7 2.68 -0.29 6.41
CA LYS A 7 2.12 -0.46 5.07
C LYS A 7 3.12 -1.31 4.27
N HIS A 8 2.87 -2.61 4.15
CA HIS A 8 3.81 -3.56 3.54
C HIS A 8 3.24 -4.18 2.25
N PHE A 9 4.08 -4.34 1.23
CA PHE A 9 3.69 -5.00 -0.03
C PHE A 9 3.86 -6.53 -0.01
N SER A 10 4.45 -7.12 1.04
CA SER A 10 4.75 -8.58 1.10
C SER A 10 3.57 -9.46 0.71
N ASP A 11 2.35 -9.07 1.08
CA ASP A 11 1.17 -9.90 0.86
C ASP A 11 0.57 -9.74 -0.55
N VAL A 12 1.15 -8.84 -1.37
CA VAL A 12 0.64 -8.45 -2.69
C VAL A 12 1.75 -8.35 -3.74
N GLU A 13 2.92 -8.94 -3.48
CA GLU A 13 4.07 -8.90 -4.40
C GLU A 13 3.74 -9.46 -5.78
N HIS A 14 2.86 -10.46 -5.86
CA HIS A 14 2.36 -11.03 -7.12
C HIS A 14 1.54 -10.04 -7.98
N HIS A 15 1.15 -8.89 -7.43
CA HIS A 15 0.47 -7.82 -8.17
C HIS A 15 1.40 -6.69 -8.60
N LEU A 16 2.68 -6.75 -8.23
CA LEU A 16 3.64 -5.69 -8.51
C LEU A 16 4.40 -5.95 -9.81
N PRO A 17 4.48 -4.96 -10.72
CA PRO A 17 5.40 -5.01 -11.84
C PRO A 17 6.85 -4.91 -11.35
N GLU A 18 7.80 -5.35 -12.18
CA GLU A 18 9.22 -5.40 -11.79
C GLU A 18 9.78 -4.02 -11.40
N SER A 19 9.40 -2.97 -12.13
CA SER A 19 9.78 -1.58 -11.77
C SER A 19 9.24 -1.14 -10.41
N ALA A 20 8.09 -1.66 -9.97
CA ALA A 20 7.59 -1.36 -8.63
C ALA A 20 8.46 -2.02 -7.56
N LYS A 21 8.87 -3.28 -7.78
CA LYS A 21 9.74 -4.01 -6.84
C LYS A 21 11.08 -3.32 -6.69
N GLU A 22 11.65 -2.85 -7.79
CA GLU A 22 12.90 -2.10 -7.79
C GLU A 22 12.77 -0.78 -6.99
N ILE A 23 11.70 -0.02 -7.21
CA ILE A 23 11.44 1.20 -6.42
C ILE A 23 11.28 0.85 -4.92
N ILE A 24 10.53 -0.20 -4.59
CA ILE A 24 10.35 -0.66 -3.20
C ILE A 24 11.69 -1.07 -2.58
N TYR A 25 12.55 -1.74 -3.33
CA TYR A 25 13.89 -2.12 -2.87
C TYR A 25 14.73 -0.89 -2.50
N VAL A 26 14.63 0.19 -3.28
CA VAL A 26 15.41 1.43 -3.05
C VAL A 26 14.88 2.26 -1.89
N VAL A 27 13.55 2.46 -1.78
CA VAL A 27 12.99 3.41 -0.79
C VAL A 27 12.24 2.76 0.37
N GLY A 28 12.04 1.45 0.32
CA GLY A 28 11.21 0.69 1.25
C GLY A 28 9.71 0.80 0.96
N HIS A 29 8.94 -0.10 1.56
CA HIS A 29 7.51 -0.27 1.26
C HIS A 29 6.67 0.98 1.55
N GLU A 30 6.85 1.64 2.69
CA GLU A 30 5.98 2.76 3.11
C GLU A 30 6.10 3.94 2.16
N ARG A 31 7.33 4.32 1.81
CA ARG A 31 7.62 5.41 0.86
C ARG A 31 7.19 5.07 -0.55
N ALA A 32 7.38 3.82 -0.98
CA ALA A 32 6.90 3.37 -2.27
C ALA A 32 5.37 3.44 -2.38
N ILE A 33 4.62 3.15 -1.31
CA ILE A 33 3.16 3.29 -1.30
C ILE A 33 2.74 4.74 -1.49
N GLU A 34 3.41 5.68 -0.84
CA GLU A 34 3.13 7.11 -0.99
C GLU A 34 3.46 7.56 -2.41
N LEU A 35 4.63 7.18 -2.91
CA LEU A 35 5.07 7.49 -4.26
C LEU A 35 4.09 6.96 -5.32
N PHE A 36 3.66 5.70 -5.25
CA PHE A 36 2.72 5.13 -6.21
C PHE A 36 1.32 5.73 -6.10
N SER A 37 0.89 6.09 -4.88
CA SER A 37 -0.41 6.72 -4.65
C SER A 37 -0.53 8.08 -5.32
N VAL A 38 0.57 8.87 -5.35
CA VAL A 38 0.56 10.24 -5.86
C VAL A 38 1.07 10.34 -7.29
N PHE A 39 2.18 9.66 -7.60
CA PHE A 39 2.88 9.76 -8.90
C PHE A 39 2.69 8.55 -9.81
N GLY A 40 1.90 7.55 -9.38
CA GLY A 40 1.59 6.38 -10.19
C GLY A 40 0.97 6.76 -11.54
N GLY A 41 1.56 6.28 -12.63
CA GLY A 41 1.13 6.59 -13.99
C GLY A 41 1.96 7.65 -14.70
N VAL A 42 2.97 8.22 -14.03
CA VAL A 42 3.81 9.29 -14.58
C VAL A 42 5.23 8.75 -14.83
N ALA A 43 5.85 9.20 -15.94
CA ALA A 43 7.25 8.96 -16.21
C ALA A 43 8.09 10.19 -15.86
N ILE A 44 9.10 10.01 -15.01
CA ILE A 44 9.90 11.08 -14.43
C ILE A 44 11.38 10.80 -14.58
N THR A 45 12.18 11.86 -14.60
CA THR A 45 13.64 11.76 -14.51
C THR A 45 14.06 12.11 -13.09
N PHE A 46 14.64 11.14 -12.37
CA PHE A 46 15.19 11.39 -11.05
C PHE A 46 16.53 12.11 -11.17
N SER A 47 16.64 13.25 -10.49
CA SER A 47 17.86 14.05 -10.53
C SER A 47 18.04 14.89 -9.27
N VAL A 48 19.27 14.96 -8.80
CA VAL A 48 19.69 15.92 -7.75
C VAL A 48 19.83 17.33 -8.32
N ASN A 49 20.23 17.44 -9.60
CA ASN A 49 20.46 18.71 -10.27
C ASN A 49 19.37 18.98 -11.32
N SER A 50 18.77 20.16 -11.31
CA SER A 50 17.70 20.50 -12.24
C SER A 50 18.16 20.42 -13.70
N ILE A 51 17.60 19.49 -14.47
CA ILE A 51 17.83 19.38 -15.93
C ILE A 51 16.87 20.32 -16.70
N SER A 52 15.69 20.59 -16.11
CA SER A 52 14.69 21.54 -16.61
C SER A 52 13.81 22.03 -15.45
N PRO A 53 13.07 23.15 -15.61
CA PRO A 53 12.13 23.63 -14.58
C PRO A 53 11.07 22.60 -14.20
N SER A 54 10.48 21.91 -15.18
CA SER A 54 9.47 20.87 -14.94
C SER A 54 10.04 19.65 -14.20
N THR A 55 11.27 19.26 -14.52
CA THR A 55 11.96 18.16 -13.82
C THR A 55 12.27 18.56 -12.38
N ALA A 56 12.68 19.82 -12.14
CA ALA A 56 12.96 20.34 -10.81
C ALA A 56 11.72 20.35 -9.92
N GLU A 57 10.57 20.77 -10.46
CA GLU A 57 9.30 20.79 -9.74
C GLU A 57 8.86 19.37 -9.35
N ALA A 58 8.89 18.43 -10.30
CA ALA A 58 8.55 17.03 -10.03
C ALA A 58 9.46 16.41 -8.95
N ASN A 59 10.77 16.60 -9.04
CA ASN A 59 11.71 16.10 -8.03
C ASN A 59 11.48 16.76 -6.66
N SER A 60 11.14 18.05 -6.62
CA SER A 60 10.82 18.76 -5.38
C SER A 60 9.56 18.20 -4.71
N MET A 61 8.50 17.95 -5.49
CA MET A 61 7.27 17.34 -4.95
C MET A 61 7.50 15.92 -4.45
N ILE A 62 8.29 15.10 -5.16
CA ILE A 62 8.63 13.74 -4.73
C ILE A 62 9.46 13.80 -3.46
N LYS A 63 10.47 14.66 -3.40
CA LYS A 63 11.31 14.86 -2.21
C LYS A 63 10.51 15.29 -0.99
N LEU A 64 9.51 16.16 -1.16
CA LEU A 64 8.58 16.52 -0.10
C LEU A 64 7.74 15.33 0.37
N LEU A 65 7.34 14.45 -0.55
CA LEU A 65 6.52 13.28 -0.27
C LEU A 65 7.28 12.17 0.47
N ILE A 66 8.44 11.74 -0.05
CA ILE A 66 9.17 10.55 0.47
C ILE A 66 10.38 10.90 1.35
N GLY A 67 10.73 12.19 1.42
CA GLY A 67 11.90 12.71 2.12
C GLY A 67 13.18 12.71 1.28
N GLU A 68 14.14 13.54 1.72
CA GLU A 68 15.44 13.73 1.06
C GLU A 68 16.18 12.42 0.83
N GLN A 69 16.39 11.61 1.88
CA GLN A 69 17.25 10.43 1.79
C GLN A 69 16.72 9.40 0.77
N ALA A 70 15.41 9.21 0.72
CA ALA A 70 14.78 8.29 -0.23
C ALA A 70 14.81 8.84 -1.65
N HIS A 71 14.60 10.15 -1.82
CA HIS A 71 14.75 10.81 -3.11
C HIS A 71 16.18 10.69 -3.64
N GLN A 72 17.19 10.96 -2.82
CA GLN A 72 18.60 10.80 -3.16
C GLN A 72 18.93 9.35 -3.54
N ALA A 73 18.37 8.36 -2.84
CA ALA A 73 18.52 6.95 -3.18
C ALA A 73 17.96 6.63 -4.57
N LEU A 74 16.78 7.16 -4.92
CA LEU A 74 16.20 7.02 -6.26
C LEU A 74 17.08 7.69 -7.33
N CYS A 75 17.59 8.90 -7.08
CA CYS A 75 18.50 9.59 -7.99
C CYS A 75 19.78 8.78 -8.23
N LYS A 76 20.38 8.21 -7.17
CA LYS A 76 21.59 7.39 -7.26
C LYS A 76 21.33 6.09 -8.01
N HIS A 77 20.18 5.46 -7.79
CA HIS A 77 19.82 4.18 -8.39
C HIS A 77 19.45 4.31 -9.87
N PHE A 78 18.62 5.29 -10.23
CA PHE A 78 18.08 5.45 -11.59
C PHE A 78 18.84 6.45 -12.47
N GLY A 79 19.86 7.14 -11.96
CA GLY A 79 20.89 7.81 -12.77
C GLY A 79 20.41 8.66 -13.96
N TYR A 80 19.56 9.67 -13.72
CA TYR A 80 19.02 10.57 -14.76
C TYR A 80 18.22 9.90 -15.90
N TYR A 81 17.93 8.60 -15.81
CA TYR A 81 17.03 7.93 -16.75
C TYR A 81 15.59 8.34 -16.48
N ARG A 82 14.80 8.42 -17.56
CA ARG A 82 13.36 8.66 -17.46
C ARG A 82 12.64 7.35 -17.15
N ILE A 83 12.18 7.19 -15.92
CA ILE A 83 11.58 5.96 -15.39
C ILE A 83 10.07 6.15 -15.19
N TYR A 84 9.29 5.14 -15.57
CA TYR A 84 7.86 5.09 -15.32
C TYR A 84 7.55 4.65 -13.88
N ILE A 85 6.78 5.45 -13.14
CA ILE A 85 6.25 5.07 -11.84
C ILE A 85 4.95 4.28 -12.04
N PRO A 86 4.90 2.99 -11.64
CA PRO A 86 3.71 2.17 -11.82
C PRO A 86 2.57 2.57 -10.88
N ARG A 87 1.33 2.53 -11.38
CA ARG A 87 0.11 2.88 -10.62
C ARG A 87 -0.16 1.96 -9.43
N CYS A 88 0.24 0.69 -9.54
CA CYS A 88 0.05 -0.34 -8.52
C CYS A 88 -1.39 -0.41 -7.93
N THR A 89 -2.41 -0.02 -8.69
CA THR A 89 -3.78 0.20 -8.19
C THR A 89 -4.34 -1.03 -7.46
N ARG A 90 -4.12 -2.23 -8.01
CA ARG A 90 -4.57 -3.49 -7.38
C ARG A 90 -3.89 -3.73 -6.03
N ALA A 91 -2.59 -3.50 -5.95
CA ALA A 91 -1.81 -3.65 -4.73
C ALA A 91 -2.23 -2.60 -3.68
N LEU A 92 -2.36 -1.33 -4.06
CA LEU A 92 -2.81 -0.26 -3.17
C LEU A 92 -4.23 -0.51 -2.63
N ILE A 93 -5.16 -0.96 -3.48
CA ILE A 93 -6.50 -1.34 -3.07
C ILE A 93 -6.45 -2.50 -2.07
N ALA A 94 -5.62 -3.52 -2.33
CA ALA A 94 -5.48 -4.66 -1.43
C ALA A 94 -4.93 -4.24 -0.05
N ILE A 95 -3.93 -3.35 -0.02
CA ILE A 95 -3.40 -2.76 1.23
C ILE A 95 -4.48 -1.96 1.97
N LYS A 96 -5.24 -1.09 1.28
CA LYS A 96 -6.35 -0.33 1.89
C LYS A 96 -7.38 -1.29 2.50
N ARG A 97 -7.76 -2.33 1.76
CA ARG A 97 -8.74 -3.35 2.22
C ARG A 97 -8.24 -4.12 3.44
N LYS A 98 -6.96 -4.52 3.46
CA LYS A 98 -6.34 -5.17 4.63
C LYS A 98 -6.36 -4.26 5.86
N LYS A 99 -6.08 -2.97 5.67
CA LYS A 99 -6.15 -1.99 6.76
C LYS A 99 -7.57 -1.84 7.32
N ILE A 100 -8.57 -1.72 6.44
CA ILE A 100 -9.98 -1.62 6.80
C ILE A 100 -10.44 -2.81 7.65
N ILE A 101 -10.12 -4.04 7.21
CA ILE A 101 -10.58 -5.23 7.91
C ILE A 101 -9.88 -5.41 9.26
N ASN A 102 -8.59 -5.07 9.35
CA ASN A 102 -7.85 -5.11 10.62
C ASN A 102 -8.41 -4.09 11.62
N GLU A 103 -8.73 -2.88 11.16
CA GLU A 103 -9.34 -1.83 11.99
C GLU A 103 -10.71 -2.27 12.50
N PHE A 104 -11.53 -2.88 11.62
CA PHE A 104 -12.82 -3.43 12.00
C PHE A 104 -12.70 -4.46 13.14
N PHE A 105 -11.83 -5.47 12.99
CA PHE A 105 -11.65 -6.50 14.02
C PHE A 105 -11.00 -5.96 15.29
N SER A 106 -10.07 -5.01 15.19
CA SER A 106 -9.49 -4.32 16.34
C SER A 106 -10.57 -3.64 17.19
N ARG A 107 -11.55 -2.97 16.56
CA ARG A 107 -12.68 -2.36 17.29
C ARG A 107 -13.55 -3.39 18.00
N LEU A 108 -13.82 -4.53 17.36
CA LEU A 108 -14.56 -5.63 18.01
C LEU A 108 -13.79 -6.18 19.22
N GLN A 109 -12.47 -6.36 19.11
CA GLN A 109 -11.61 -6.80 20.21
C GLN A 109 -11.61 -5.80 21.37
N ASN A 110 -11.76 -4.50 21.08
CA ASN A 110 -11.89 -3.44 22.07
C ASN A 110 -13.32 -3.25 22.62
N GLY A 111 -14.23 -4.21 22.35
CA GLY A 111 -15.58 -4.23 22.93
C GLY A 111 -16.64 -3.46 22.15
N ALA A 112 -16.34 -2.92 20.97
CA ALA A 112 -17.35 -2.29 20.13
C ALA A 112 -18.36 -3.32 19.61
N SER A 113 -19.64 -2.93 19.53
CA SER A 113 -20.64 -3.74 18.84
C SER A 113 -20.36 -3.81 17.33
N VAL A 114 -20.85 -4.85 16.66
CA VAL A 114 -20.68 -5.01 15.20
C VAL A 114 -21.22 -3.80 14.43
N LEU A 115 -22.36 -3.26 14.86
CA LEU A 115 -22.96 -2.08 14.23
C LEU A 115 -22.07 -0.84 14.42
N ALA A 116 -21.57 -0.60 15.64
CA ALA A 116 -20.69 0.52 15.92
C ALA A 116 -19.38 0.43 15.12
N ALA A 117 -18.73 -0.73 15.11
CA ALA A 117 -17.50 -0.96 14.35
C ALA A 117 -17.68 -0.75 12.84
N LYS A 118 -18.83 -1.16 12.27
CA LYS A 118 -19.16 -0.89 10.87
C LYS A 118 -19.30 0.61 10.60
N ILE A 119 -20.10 1.31 11.41
CA ILE A 119 -20.34 2.76 11.25
C ILE A 119 -19.02 3.52 11.29
N ASP A 120 -18.16 3.21 12.27
CA ASP A 120 -16.88 3.86 12.43
C ASP A 120 -15.97 3.66 11.22
N VAL A 121 -15.86 2.41 10.74
CA VAL A 121 -15.02 2.07 9.58
C VAL A 121 -15.56 2.69 8.30
N CYS A 122 -16.88 2.70 8.08
CA CYS A 122 -17.49 3.39 6.95
C CYS A 122 -17.12 4.88 6.93
N LYS A 123 -17.23 5.56 8.08
CA LYS A 123 -16.88 6.98 8.20
C LYS A 123 -15.39 7.24 8.04
N LEU A 124 -14.54 6.42 8.66
CA LEU A 124 -13.09 6.60 8.65
C LEU A 124 -12.47 6.42 7.25
N TYR A 125 -13.01 5.51 6.44
CA TYR A 125 -12.43 5.13 5.14
C TYR A 125 -13.21 5.62 3.93
N ASP A 126 -14.32 6.33 4.17
CA ASP A 126 -15.28 6.80 3.17
C ASP A 126 -15.73 5.66 2.24
N ILE A 127 -16.34 4.64 2.85
CA ILE A 127 -16.84 3.45 2.15
C ILE A 127 -18.25 3.10 2.59
N SER A 128 -18.99 2.45 1.71
CA SER A 128 -20.35 2.01 2.00
C SER A 128 -20.36 0.82 2.96
N GLU A 129 -21.45 0.67 3.73
CA GLU A 129 -21.64 -0.53 4.57
C GLU A 129 -21.61 -1.82 3.72
N ARG A 130 -22.12 -1.76 2.48
CA ARG A 130 -22.09 -2.88 1.53
C ARG A 130 -20.66 -3.30 1.21
N GLU A 131 -19.73 -2.37 1.07
CA GLU A 131 -18.32 -2.69 0.86
C GLU A 131 -17.70 -3.31 2.10
N VAL A 132 -17.96 -2.78 3.29
CA VAL A 132 -17.51 -3.38 4.55
C VAL A 132 -18.01 -4.83 4.66
N HIS A 133 -19.28 -5.08 4.36
CA HIS A 133 -19.84 -6.43 4.36
C HIS A 133 -19.12 -7.37 3.37
N LYS A 134 -18.83 -6.92 2.15
CA LYS A 134 -18.06 -7.70 1.17
C LYS A 134 -16.66 -8.03 1.68
N LEU A 135 -16.00 -7.09 2.35
CA LEU A 135 -14.66 -7.29 2.92
C LEU A 135 -14.68 -8.32 4.05
N ILE A 136 -15.66 -8.22 4.95
CA ILE A 136 -15.85 -9.19 6.04
C ILE A 136 -16.12 -10.58 5.48
N LYS A 137 -17.04 -10.70 4.51
CA LYS A 137 -17.35 -11.99 3.85
C LYS A 137 -16.10 -12.61 3.24
N LYS A 138 -15.35 -11.84 2.45
CA LYS A 138 -14.11 -12.30 1.81
C LYS A 138 -13.05 -12.74 2.83
N HIS A 139 -12.97 -12.04 3.97
CA HIS A 139 -12.04 -12.40 5.04
C HIS A 139 -12.37 -13.79 5.61
N TYR A 140 -13.64 -14.06 5.94
CA TYR A 140 -14.06 -15.38 6.43
C TYR A 140 -13.90 -16.49 5.40
N GLU A 141 -14.18 -16.23 4.12
CA GLU A 141 -13.93 -17.18 3.03
C GLU A 141 -12.45 -17.56 2.96
N THR A 142 -11.56 -16.57 3.04
CA THR A 142 -10.11 -16.79 3.01
C THR A 142 -9.63 -17.56 4.24
N ALA A 143 -10.14 -17.23 5.43
CA ALA A 143 -9.81 -17.93 6.67
C ALA A 143 -10.28 -19.40 6.65
N ARG A 144 -11.48 -19.65 6.10
CA ARG A 144 -12.02 -21.02 5.94
C ARG A 144 -11.19 -21.85 4.97
N LEU A 145 -10.77 -21.27 3.85
CA LEU A 145 -9.88 -21.93 2.89
C LEU A 145 -8.55 -22.32 3.56
N HIS A 146 -7.95 -21.39 4.31
CA HIS A 146 -6.73 -21.67 5.06
C HIS A 146 -6.90 -22.83 6.04
N ALA A 147 -7.96 -22.81 6.87
CA ALA A 147 -8.24 -23.90 7.81
C ALA A 147 -8.44 -25.25 7.10
N THR A 148 -9.08 -25.26 5.93
CA THR A 148 -9.28 -26.47 5.14
C THR A 148 -7.95 -27.03 4.63
N VAL A 149 -7.05 -26.17 4.13
CA VAL A 149 -5.72 -26.57 3.64
C VAL A 149 -4.85 -27.11 4.78
N THR A 150 -4.85 -26.45 5.94
CA THR A 150 -4.09 -26.90 7.12
C THR A 150 -4.53 -28.30 7.55
N ASN A 151 -5.84 -28.55 7.63
CA ASN A 151 -6.37 -29.87 7.99
C ASN A 151 -5.96 -30.97 7.00
N ILE A 152 -5.85 -30.66 5.71
CA ILE A 152 -5.40 -31.63 4.69
C ILE A 152 -3.91 -31.96 4.89
N ILE A 153 -3.08 -30.96 5.16
CA ILE A 153 -1.64 -31.16 5.36
C ILE A 153 -1.36 -31.96 6.64
N GLU A 154 -2.13 -31.73 7.71
CA GLU A 154 -1.99 -32.49 8.97
C GLU A 154 -2.46 -33.95 8.87
N GLN A 155 -3.19 -34.31 7.80
CA GLN A 155 -3.68 -35.66 7.53
C GLN A 155 -2.81 -36.46 6.55
N LEU A 156 -1.73 -35.85 6.01
CA LEU A 156 -0.75 -36.46 5.12
C LEU A 156 0.54 -36.80 5.87
#